data_AF-A0A1P8YID5-F1
#
_entry.id   AF-A0A1P8YID5-F1
#
_cell.length_a   1.000
_cell.length_b   1.000
_cell.length_c   1.000
_cell.angle_alpha   90.00
_cell.angle_beta   90.00
_cell.angle_gamma   90.00
#
_symmetry.space_group_name_H-M   'P 1'
#
loop_
_entity.id
_entity.type
_entity.pdbx_description
1 polymer ?
#
loop_
_entity_poly.entity_id
_entity_poly.type
_entity_poly.pdbx_seq_one_letter_code
_entity_poly.pdbx_strand_id
1 'polypeptide(L)'
;MRIREILATPVSEYPQFPVALAEAHNLDAGTVCELLGERVSRIDEDIRELEGMRQAVVAEDIPRVFWFGMDYLRAVAKAEADWLRGLIVEIESGELPWLTEELISKRNPQLAKD
;
A
#
# COMPACT_ATOMS: atom_id res chain seq x y z
N MET A 1 -16.70 -4.38 25.69
CA MET A 1 -15.60 -5.37 25.72
C MET A 1 -14.78 -5.32 24.43
N ARG A 2 -15.41 -5.39 23.24
CA ARG A 2 -14.74 -5.39 21.92
C ARG A 2 -13.69 -4.29 21.61
N ILE A 3 -13.89 -3.04 22.03
CA ILE A 3 -12.95 -1.95 21.71
C ILE A 3 -11.57 -2.14 22.37
N ARG A 4 -11.52 -2.64 23.62
CA ARG A 4 -10.24 -2.88 24.30
C ARG A 4 -9.44 -4.00 23.63
N GLU A 5 -10.13 -5.03 23.16
CA GLU A 5 -9.51 -6.15 22.44
C GLU A 5 -8.97 -5.72 21.09
N ILE A 6 -9.73 -4.93 20.31
CA ILE A 6 -9.27 -4.40 19.01
C ILE A 6 -8.06 -3.48 19.18
N LEU A 7 -8.03 -2.66 20.24
CA LEU A 7 -6.89 -1.78 20.51
C LEU A 7 -5.64 -2.56 20.97
N ALA A 8 -5.82 -3.68 21.68
CA ALA A 8 -4.71 -4.46 22.24
C ALA A 8 -4.16 -5.51 21.27
N THR A 9 -5.03 -6.09 20.44
CA THR A 9 -4.72 -7.22 19.57
C THR A 9 -5.01 -6.85 18.12
N PRO A 10 -3.96 -6.77 17.27
CA PRO A 10 -4.15 -6.58 15.84
C PRO A 10 -5.02 -7.69 15.25
N VAL A 11 -6.03 -7.30 14.47
CA VAL A 11 -6.83 -8.24 13.67
C VAL A 11 -6.65 -7.86 12.22
N SER A 12 -6.22 -8.81 11.38
CA SER A 12 -6.22 -8.62 9.93
C SER A 12 -7.63 -8.90 9.40
N GLU A 13 -8.35 -7.86 9.02
CA GLU A 13 -9.49 -8.01 8.13
C GLU A 13 -8.94 -8.33 6.74
N TYR A 14 -9.24 -9.52 6.21
CA TYR A 14 -8.63 -10.15 5.03
C TYR A 14 -8.20 -9.16 3.93
N PRO A 15 -6.90 -8.79 3.84
CA PRO A 15 -6.51 -7.69 2.98
C PRO A 15 -6.32 -8.20 1.54
N GLN A 16 -7.19 -7.76 0.63
CA GLN A 16 -7.16 -8.18 -0.78
C GLN A 16 -5.93 -7.66 -1.54
N PHE A 17 -5.41 -6.49 -1.16
CA PHE A 17 -4.30 -5.86 -1.87
C PHE A 17 -2.95 -6.60 -1.72
N PRO A 18 -2.55 -7.09 -0.53
CA PRO A 18 -1.41 -8.00 -0.40
C PRO A 18 -1.50 -9.26 -1.27
N VAL A 19 -2.71 -9.80 -1.46
CA VAL A 19 -2.91 -10.94 -2.39
C VAL A 19 -2.65 -10.50 -3.83
N ALA A 20 -3.16 -9.33 -4.24
CA ALA A 20 -2.87 -8.77 -5.56
C ALA A 20 -1.37 -8.52 -5.79
N LEU A 21 -0.65 -8.01 -4.77
CA LEU A 21 0.81 -7.84 -4.84
C LEU A 21 1.54 -9.17 -4.98
N ALA A 22 1.12 -10.20 -4.26
CA ALA A 22 1.71 -11.55 -4.36
C ALA A 22 1.55 -12.14 -5.77
N GLU A 23 0.43 -11.83 -6.43
CA GLU A 23 0.10 -12.32 -7.77
C GLU A 23 0.49 -11.35 -8.90
N ALA A 24 1.07 -10.18 -8.58
CA ALA A 24 1.36 -9.12 -9.55
C ALA A 24 2.34 -9.58 -10.65
N HIS A 25 3.22 -10.52 -10.33
CA HIS A 25 4.18 -11.12 -11.26
C HIS A 25 3.53 -11.87 -12.44
N ASN A 26 2.22 -12.10 -12.42
CA ASN A 26 1.46 -12.64 -13.54
C ASN A 26 1.14 -11.58 -14.62
N LEU A 27 1.43 -10.31 -14.35
CA LEU A 27 1.30 -9.19 -15.29
C LEU A 27 2.70 -8.72 -15.74
N ASP A 28 2.78 -7.99 -16.83
CA ASP A 28 4.02 -7.31 -17.20
C ASP A 28 4.32 -6.12 -16.27
N ALA A 29 5.60 -5.76 -16.16
CA ALA A 29 6.08 -4.74 -15.23
C ALA A 29 5.41 -3.37 -15.46
N GLY A 30 5.20 -3.02 -16.73
CA GLY A 30 4.59 -1.74 -17.12
C GLY A 30 3.15 -1.64 -16.66
N THR A 31 2.36 -2.68 -16.91
CA THR A 31 0.97 -2.77 -16.43
C THR A 31 0.91 -2.68 -14.90
N VAL A 32 1.82 -3.34 -14.16
CA VAL A 32 1.86 -3.22 -12.70
C VAL A 32 2.15 -1.78 -12.27
N CYS A 33 3.17 -1.14 -12.85
CA CYS A 33 3.53 0.24 -12.50
C CYS A 33 2.38 1.21 -12.79
N GLU A 34 1.68 1.07 -13.91
CA GLU A 34 0.51 1.87 -14.27
C GLU A 34 -0.61 1.72 -13.22
N LEU A 35 -1.00 0.49 -12.90
CA LEU A 35 -2.07 0.22 -11.94
C LEU A 35 -1.72 0.68 -10.51
N LEU A 36 -0.46 0.50 -10.10
CA LEU A 36 0.02 1.01 -8.81
C LEU A 36 0.04 2.54 -8.79
N GLY A 37 0.42 3.18 -9.90
CA GLY A 37 0.37 4.65 -10.05
C GLY A 37 -1.05 5.20 -9.95
N GLU A 38 -2.04 4.54 -10.56
CA GLU A 38 -3.45 4.89 -10.38
C GLU A 38 -3.88 4.74 -8.92
N ARG A 39 -3.48 3.65 -8.26
CA ARG A 39 -3.78 3.44 -6.83
C ARG A 39 -3.19 4.55 -5.96
N VAL A 40 -1.92 4.91 -6.18
CA VAL A 40 -1.26 6.02 -5.47
C VAL A 40 -2.05 7.32 -5.66
N SER A 41 -2.51 7.60 -6.88
CA SER A 41 -3.30 8.80 -7.17
C SER A 41 -4.61 8.85 -6.37
N ARG A 42 -5.32 7.72 -6.26
CA ARG A 42 -6.54 7.62 -5.43
C ARG A 42 -6.23 7.79 -3.94
N ILE A 43 -5.16 7.18 -3.44
CA ILE A 43 -4.72 7.34 -2.04
C ILE A 43 -4.36 8.81 -1.74
N ASP A 44 -3.74 9.52 -2.69
CA ASP A 44 -3.41 10.94 -2.53
C ASP A 44 -4.66 11.83 -2.46
N GLU A 45 -5.74 11.46 -3.16
CA GLU A 45 -7.04 12.12 -3.04
C GLU A 45 -7.60 11.95 -1.62
N ASP A 46 -7.60 10.72 -1.10
CA ASP A 46 -8.04 10.42 0.26
C ASP A 46 -7.20 11.18 1.31
N ILE A 47 -5.88 11.22 1.13
CA ILE A 47 -4.98 11.97 2.03
C ILE A 47 -5.33 13.47 2.02
N ARG A 48 -5.61 14.05 0.85
CA ARG A 48 -6.00 15.47 0.74
C ARG A 48 -7.32 15.74 1.45
N GLU A 49 -8.30 14.84 1.32
CA GLU A 49 -9.59 14.95 2.02
C GLU A 49 -9.39 14.91 3.54
N LEU A 50 -8.67 13.90 4.05
CA LEU A 50 -8.37 13.73 5.47
C LEU A 50 -7.61 14.94 6.04
N GLU A 51 -6.69 15.51 5.27
CA GLU A 51 -5.95 16.70 5.67
C GLU A 51 -6.84 17.95 5.73
N GLY A 52 -7.79 18.10 4.80
CA GLY A 52 -8.80 19.16 4.86
C GLY A 52 -9.69 19.06 6.09
N MET A 53 -10.17 17.86 6.41
CA MET A 53 -10.94 17.60 7.64
C MET A 53 -10.11 17.87 8.90
N ARG A 54 -8.83 17.46 8.90
CA ARG A 54 -7.88 17.73 10.00
C ARG A 54 -7.71 19.23 10.24
N GLN A 55 -7.57 20.02 9.18
CA GLN A 55 -7.44 21.47 9.28
C GLN A 55 -8.70 22.10 9.87
N ALA A 56 -9.89 21.63 9.49
CA ALA A 56 -11.16 22.12 10.03
C ALA A 56 -11.28 21.89 11.55
N VAL A 57 -11.04 20.65 12.01
CA VAL A 57 -11.15 20.32 13.45
C VAL A 57 -10.09 21.03 14.30
N VAL A 58 -8.90 21.30 13.73
CA VAL A 58 -7.86 22.08 14.41
C VAL A 58 -8.24 23.56 14.50
N ALA A 59 -8.84 24.12 13.44
CA ALA A 59 -9.30 25.52 13.44
C ALA A 59 -10.42 25.77 14.47
N GLU A 60 -11.23 24.75 14.76
CA GLU A 60 -12.28 24.78 15.77
C GLU A 60 -11.81 24.41 17.20
N ASP A 61 -10.51 24.21 17.40
CA ASP A 61 -9.89 23.79 18.69
C ASP A 61 -10.53 22.50 19.27
N ILE A 62 -10.95 21.58 18.41
CA ILE A 62 -11.54 20.30 18.83
C ILE A 62 -10.45 19.39 19.38
N PRO A 63 -10.59 18.85 20.62
CA PRO A 63 -9.59 17.98 21.22
C PRO A 63 -9.28 16.73 20.38
N ARG A 64 -7.99 16.41 20.23
CA ARG A 64 -7.49 15.32 19.37
C ARG A 64 -8.10 13.95 19.66
N VAL A 65 -8.49 13.67 20.89
CA VAL A 65 -9.15 12.40 21.26
C VAL A 65 -10.41 12.11 20.44
N PHE A 66 -11.06 13.15 19.90
CA PHE A 66 -12.27 13.02 19.09
C PHE A 66 -12.01 12.80 17.59
N TRP A 67 -10.78 12.99 17.11
CA TRP A 67 -10.47 12.89 15.69
C TRP A 67 -9.16 12.13 15.38
N PHE A 68 -8.47 11.60 16.38
CA PHE A 68 -7.24 10.81 16.21
C PHE A 68 -7.38 9.57 15.31
N GLY A 69 -8.59 9.03 15.10
CA GLY A 69 -8.83 7.92 14.19
C GLY A 69 -8.65 8.34 12.72
N MET A 70 -9.11 9.54 12.37
CA MET A 70 -8.88 10.14 11.06
C MET A 70 -7.40 10.44 10.84
N ASP A 71 -6.69 10.92 11.88
CA ASP A 71 -5.23 11.12 11.83
C ASP A 71 -4.47 9.80 11.62
N TYR A 72 -4.92 8.72 12.26
CA TYR A 72 -4.39 7.38 12.03
C TYR A 72 -4.60 6.92 10.57
N LEU A 73 -5.80 7.07 10.02
CA LEU A 73 -6.09 6.72 8.63
C LEU A 73 -5.18 7.48 7.65
N ARG A 74 -5.01 8.79 7.86
CA ARG A 74 -4.10 9.63 7.07
C ARG A 74 -2.66 9.14 7.15
N ALA A 75 -2.19 8.77 8.33
CA ALA A 75 -0.84 8.26 8.53
C ALA A 75 -0.60 6.93 7.81
N VAL A 76 -1.56 6.00 7.88
CA VAL A 76 -1.50 4.71 7.17
C VAL A 76 -1.52 4.91 5.66
N ALA A 77 -2.45 5.73 5.15
CA ALA A 77 -2.56 6.04 3.73
C ALA A 77 -1.26 6.65 3.17
N LYS A 78 -0.66 7.59 3.91
CA LYS A 78 0.63 8.17 3.53
C LYS A 78 1.74 7.13 3.46
N ALA A 79 1.83 6.25 4.44
CA ALA A 79 2.83 5.19 4.45
C ALA A 79 2.66 4.22 3.26
N GLU A 80 1.42 3.85 2.93
CA GLU A 80 1.13 3.01 1.75
C GLU A 80 1.53 3.72 0.45
N ALA A 81 1.12 4.97 0.26
CA ALA A 81 1.48 5.73 -0.94
C ALA A 81 3.00 5.90 -1.10
N ASP A 82 3.71 6.23 -0.02
CA ASP A 82 5.16 6.39 -0.03
C ASP A 82 5.86 5.06 -0.37
N TRP A 83 5.39 3.93 0.19
CA TRP A 83 5.92 2.60 -0.11
C TRP A 83 5.67 2.20 -1.57
N LEU A 84 4.46 2.44 -2.09
CA LEU A 84 4.12 2.12 -3.48
C LEU A 84 4.91 2.93 -4.49
N ARG A 85 5.15 4.22 -4.22
CA ARG A 85 6.03 5.03 -5.08
C ARG A 85 7.46 4.49 -5.11
N GLY A 86 7.98 4.05 -3.96
CA GLY A 86 9.29 3.39 -3.89
C GLY A 86 9.32 2.12 -4.74
N LEU A 87 8.33 1.25 -4.59
CA LEU A 87 8.23 0.02 -5.38
C LEU A 87 8.15 0.29 -6.89
N ILE A 88 7.36 1.28 -7.32
CA ILE A 88 7.28 1.67 -8.74
C ILE A 88 8.66 2.09 -9.25
N VAL A 89 9.39 2.92 -8.51
CA VAL A 89 10.75 3.36 -8.89
C VAL A 89 11.71 2.17 -8.99
N GLU A 90 11.66 1.23 -8.05
CA GLU A 90 12.49 0.02 -8.10
C GLU A 90 12.20 -0.82 -9.37
N ILE A 91 10.92 -0.98 -9.74
CA ILE A 91 10.52 -1.73 -10.93
C ILE A 91 10.92 -1.00 -12.22
N GLU A 92 10.60 0.29 -12.33
CA GLU A 92 10.86 1.09 -13.54
C GLU A 92 12.35 1.29 -13.82
N SER A 93 13.16 1.42 -12.76
CA SER A 93 14.61 1.53 -12.87
C SER A 93 15.31 0.19 -13.17
N GLY A 94 14.60 -0.94 -12.96
CA GLY A 94 15.16 -2.28 -13.04
C GLY A 94 16.00 -2.69 -11.82
N GLU A 95 16.05 -1.89 -10.75
CA GLU A 95 16.63 -2.29 -9.47
C GLU A 95 15.93 -3.52 -8.89
N LEU A 96 14.60 -3.61 -9.09
CA LEU A 96 13.82 -4.81 -8.90
C LEU A 96 13.59 -5.50 -10.26
N PRO A 97 14.33 -6.58 -10.57
CA PRO A 97 14.15 -7.27 -11.84
C PRO A 97 12.76 -7.90 -11.92
N TRP A 98 12.01 -7.59 -12.98
CA TRP A 98 10.71 -8.20 -13.21
C TRP A 98 10.85 -9.63 -13.75
N LEU A 99 9.82 -10.46 -13.56
CA LEU A 99 9.85 -11.92 -13.79
C LEU A 99 10.54 -12.29 -15.13
N THR A 100 11.76 -12.83 -15.03
CA THR A 100 12.54 -13.35 -16.16
C THR A 100 12.59 -14.88 -16.11
N GLU A 101 12.98 -15.52 -17.21
CA GLU A 101 13.25 -16.97 -17.25
C GLU A 101 14.26 -17.40 -16.16
N GLU A 102 15.28 -16.59 -15.90
CA GLU A 102 16.25 -16.83 -14.83
C GLU A 102 15.60 -16.83 -13.45
N LEU A 103 14.67 -15.90 -13.18
CA LEU A 103 13.93 -15.84 -11.92
C LEU A 103 12.95 -17.01 -11.78
N ILE A 104 12.30 -17.42 -12.87
CA ILE A 104 11.43 -18.60 -12.89
C ILE A 104 12.24 -19.86 -12.56
N SER A 105 13.43 -20.00 -13.17
CA SER A 105 14.37 -21.08 -12.93
C SER A 105 14.88 -21.10 -11.48
N LYS A 106 15.19 -19.94 -10.89
CA LYS A 106 15.55 -19.83 -9.46
C LYS A 106 14.41 -20.21 -8.53
N ARG A 107 13.16 -19.85 -8.87
CA ARG A 107 11.96 -20.20 -8.10
C ARG A 107 11.68 -21.70 -8.11
N ASN A 108 11.84 -22.34 -9.28
CA ASN A 108 11.64 -23.78 -9.48
C ASN A 108 12.88 -24.40 -10.15
N PRO A 109 13.90 -24.81 -9.37
CA PRO A 109 15.16 -25.35 -9.91
C PRO A 109 14.99 -26.57 -10.82
N GLN A 110 13.86 -27.28 -10.73
CA GLN A 110 13.55 -28.43 -11.60
C GLN A 110 13.06 -28.04 -13.01
N LEU A 111 12.68 -26.78 -13.27
CA LEU A 111 12.32 -26.28 -14.61
C LEU A 111 13.52 -25.71 -15.37
N ALA A 112 14.73 -25.73 -14.77
CA ALA A 112 15.95 -25.14 -15.31
C ALA A 112 16.65 -25.99 -16.39
N LYS A 113 16.06 -27.11 -16.79
CA LYS A 113 16.64 -28.06 -17.74
C LYS A 113 15.59 -28.54 -18.73
N ASP A 114 15.58 -27.90 -19.89
CA ASP A 114 15.44 -28.51 -21.20
C ASP A 114 16.29 -27.72 -22.21
#